data_AF-A0A0F5VNH0-F1
#
_entry.id   AF-A0A0F5VNH0-F1
#
_cell.length_a   1.000
_cell.length_b   1.000
_cell.length_c   1.000
_cell.angle_alpha   90.00
_cell.angle_beta   90.00
_cell.angle_gamma   90.00
#
_symmetry.space_group_name_H-M   'P 1'
#
loop_
_entity.id
_entity.type
_entity.pdbx_description
1 polymer ?
#
loop_
_entity_poly.entity_id
_entity_poly.type
_entity_poly.pdbx_seq_one_letter_code
_entity_poly.pdbx_strand_id
1 'polypeptide(L)'
;MSVLMCQGWACGRLISATDAPAALSMAAAEPEFWAVSWSVCRDCRMPFCERCVALRQGRCADCTGALIDGRQDGSLRGVPRPAAVEHCARGKELGEEGRFEEALAELDRALGLRPLYPAAQFFKALVFIHLERPAETLDALTETVRQDPRHAEAWFNLGNSLSSNGVPDEAVDAYTTAIEISPRYYDALVNRGILHMRRDRLPAALDDLGTAIRLVEADQAVSPNEIARHYAYAARGVALMESGRDEEALSDLDNAISTGPDNPDVYLNKAEALEHLGRPEEAGAAYRLYEDLLGQEEEWN
;
A
#
# COMPACT_ATOMS: atom_id res chain seq x y z
N MET A 1 -5.59 -9.50 -28.73
CA MET A 1 -5.61 -8.20 -28.05
C MET A 1 -4.44 -8.23 -27.07
N SER A 2 -3.39 -7.44 -27.29
CA SER A 2 -2.23 -7.42 -26.39
C SER A 2 -2.54 -6.43 -25.28
N VAL A 3 -3.00 -6.93 -24.13
CA VAL A 3 -3.25 -6.11 -22.94
C VAL A 3 -2.08 -6.33 -21.99
N LEU A 4 -1.46 -5.24 -21.55
CA LEU A 4 -0.38 -5.25 -20.55
C LEU A 4 -0.89 -4.55 -19.29
N MET A 5 -0.35 -4.92 -18.13
CA MET A 5 -0.61 -4.21 -16.88
C MET A 5 0.48 -3.16 -16.67
N CYS A 6 0.10 -1.91 -16.37
CA CYS A 6 1.08 -0.89 -16.01
C CYS A 6 1.85 -1.33 -14.76
N GLN A 7 3.18 -1.25 -14.82
CA GLN A 7 4.05 -1.61 -13.70
C GLN A 7 4.45 -0.40 -12.85
N GLY A 8 3.77 0.73 -13.03
CA GLY A 8 3.94 1.89 -12.15
C GLY A 8 3.35 1.59 -10.77
N TRP A 9 4.01 2.04 -9.71
CA TRP A 9 3.53 1.84 -8.34
C TRP A 9 2.12 2.39 -8.17
N ALA A 10 1.27 1.57 -7.55
CA ALA A 10 -0.13 1.88 -7.32
C ALA A 10 -0.92 2.25 -8.60
N CYS A 11 -0.47 1.81 -9.78
CA CYS A 11 -1.16 2.09 -11.05
C CYS A 11 -2.02 0.91 -11.47
N GLY A 12 -3.33 0.99 -11.22
CA GLY A 12 -4.31 -0.01 -11.68
C GLY A 12 -4.65 0.06 -13.18
N ARG A 13 -3.91 0.84 -13.99
CA ARG A 13 -4.25 1.03 -15.41
C ARG A 13 -3.80 -0.14 -16.28
N LEU A 14 -4.68 -0.56 -17.17
CA LEU A 14 -4.37 -1.48 -18.26
C LEU A 14 -3.82 -0.71 -19.46
N ILE A 15 -2.90 -1.32 -20.19
CA ILE A 15 -2.28 -0.78 -21.39
C ILE A 15 -2.78 -1.56 -22.59
N SER A 16 -3.40 -0.87 -23.53
CA SER A 16 -3.78 -1.41 -24.83
C SER A 16 -2.56 -1.35 -25.77
N ALA A 17 -1.83 -2.47 -25.87
CA ALA A 17 -0.62 -2.60 -26.72
C ALA A 17 -0.95 -3.15 -28.12
N THR A 18 -2.12 -2.79 -28.66
CA THR A 18 -2.60 -3.23 -29.99
C THR A 18 -2.54 -2.10 -31.01
N ASP A 19 -2.32 -2.45 -32.28
CA ASP A 19 -2.42 -1.51 -33.40
C ASP A 19 -3.84 -1.41 -33.99
N ALA A 20 -4.81 -2.17 -33.45
CA ALA A 20 -6.18 -2.19 -33.95
C ALA A 20 -6.94 -0.90 -33.60
N PRO A 21 -7.42 -0.10 -34.58
CA PRO A 21 -8.04 1.21 -34.32
C PRO A 21 -9.28 1.16 -33.44
N ALA A 22 -10.12 0.13 -33.60
CA ALA A 22 -11.33 -0.03 -32.79
C ALA A 22 -11.00 -0.27 -31.31
N ALA A 23 -10.00 -1.11 -31.03
CA ALA A 23 -9.55 -1.39 -29.66
C ALA A 23 -8.86 -0.18 -29.01
N LEU A 24 -8.09 0.58 -29.78
CA LEU A 24 -7.51 1.85 -29.32
C LEU A 24 -8.58 2.89 -29.03
N SER A 25 -9.63 2.98 -29.87
CA SER A 25 -10.75 3.91 -29.64
C SER A 25 -11.54 3.57 -28.39
N MET A 26 -11.77 2.29 -28.11
CA MET A 26 -12.46 1.85 -26.89
C MET A 26 -11.63 2.19 -25.65
N ALA A 27 -10.33 1.86 -25.66
CA ALA A 27 -9.43 2.18 -24.55
C ALA A 27 -9.31 3.70 -24.33
N ALA A 28 -9.26 4.49 -25.40
CA ALA A 28 -9.19 5.95 -25.30
C ALA A 28 -10.47 6.60 -24.72
N ALA A 29 -11.61 5.91 -24.75
CA ALA A 29 -12.86 6.40 -24.17
C ALA A 29 -12.88 6.33 -22.63
N GLU A 30 -11.99 5.52 -22.03
CA GLU A 30 -11.89 5.32 -20.57
C GLU A 30 -10.46 5.60 -20.07
N PRO A 31 -9.95 6.84 -20.18
CA PRO A 31 -8.55 7.19 -19.91
C PRO A 31 -8.14 7.02 -18.43
N GLU A 32 -9.11 6.85 -17.52
CA GLU A 32 -8.83 6.55 -16.12
C GLU A 32 -8.39 5.09 -15.91
N PHE A 33 -8.90 4.16 -16.71
CA PHE A 33 -8.61 2.73 -16.59
C PHE A 33 -7.61 2.25 -17.66
N TRP A 34 -7.57 2.92 -18.81
CA TRP A 34 -6.83 2.46 -19.97
C TRP A 34 -5.79 3.45 -20.47
N ALA A 35 -4.63 2.92 -20.86
CA ALA A 35 -3.56 3.63 -21.53
C ALA A 35 -3.40 3.15 -22.98
N VAL A 36 -3.32 4.10 -23.91
CA VAL A 36 -3.06 3.86 -25.34
C VAL A 36 -1.67 4.34 -25.78
N SER A 37 -1.00 5.10 -24.91
CA SER A 37 0.41 5.46 -24.99
C SER A 37 1.13 4.83 -23.82
N TRP A 38 2.27 4.21 -24.08
CA TRP A 38 3.01 3.49 -23.05
C TRP A 38 4.49 3.44 -23.41
N SER A 39 5.29 3.16 -22.40
CA SER A 39 6.73 2.98 -22.54
C SER A 39 7.15 1.66 -21.95
N VAL A 40 8.22 1.08 -22.49
CA VAL A 40 8.88 -0.08 -21.93
C VAL A 40 10.22 0.34 -21.33
N CYS A 41 10.57 -0.19 -20.18
CA CYS A 41 11.92 0.02 -19.66
C CYS A 41 12.94 -0.71 -20.53
N ARG A 42 14.00 -0.02 -20.96
CA ARG A 42 15.11 -0.63 -21.71
C ARG A 42 15.80 -1.77 -20.96
N ASP A 43 15.79 -1.71 -19.63
CA ASP A 43 16.56 -2.62 -18.79
C ASP A 43 15.69 -3.81 -18.33
N CYS A 44 14.62 -3.58 -17.55
CA CYS A 44 13.79 -4.66 -17.00
C CYS A 44 12.62 -5.10 -17.89
N ARG A 45 12.31 -4.35 -18.96
CA ARG A 45 11.19 -4.63 -19.89
C ARG A 45 9.80 -4.51 -19.29
N MET A 46 9.69 -3.92 -18.11
CA MET A 46 8.39 -3.59 -17.53
C MET A 46 7.69 -2.48 -18.35
N PRO A 47 6.40 -2.63 -18.66
CA PRO A 47 5.60 -1.62 -19.34
C PRO A 47 5.03 -0.58 -18.36
N PHE A 48 4.96 0.67 -18.79
CA PHE A 48 4.47 1.81 -18.01
C PHE A 48 3.52 2.66 -18.85
N CYS A 49 2.37 3.06 -18.29
CA CYS A 49 1.47 4.01 -18.94
C CYS A 49 2.10 5.41 -18.99
N GLU A 50 1.58 6.26 -19.86
CA GLU A 50 2.05 7.63 -20.06
C GLU A 50 2.01 8.47 -18.77
N ARG A 51 1.04 8.22 -17.89
CA ARG A 51 0.96 8.88 -16.58
C ARG A 51 2.16 8.50 -15.72
N CYS A 52 2.44 7.20 -15.56
CA CYS A 52 3.57 6.73 -14.77
C CYS A 52 4.92 7.17 -15.35
N VAL A 53 5.04 7.22 -16.68
CA VAL A 53 6.24 7.73 -17.37
C VAL A 53 6.45 9.21 -17.03
N ALA A 54 5.41 10.04 -17.13
CA ALA A 54 5.46 11.45 -16.80
C ALA A 54 5.80 11.67 -15.32
N LEU A 55 5.20 10.88 -14.42
CA LEU A 55 5.49 10.95 -13.00
C LEU A 55 6.97 10.66 -12.72
N ARG A 56 7.57 9.69 -13.41
CA ARG A 56 8.97 9.32 -13.17
C ARG A 56 9.98 10.00 -14.10
N GLN A 57 9.60 11.08 -14.79
CA GLN A 57 10.49 11.79 -15.72
C GLN A 57 11.17 10.84 -16.74
N GLY A 58 10.43 9.83 -17.22
CA GLY A 58 10.96 8.84 -18.16
C GLY A 58 11.87 7.76 -17.56
N ARG A 59 11.85 7.57 -16.23
CA ARG A 59 12.62 6.53 -15.53
C ARG A 59 11.72 5.38 -15.07
N CYS A 60 12.25 4.17 -15.20
CA CYS A 60 11.55 2.97 -14.78
C CYS A 60 11.33 2.93 -13.27
N ALA A 61 10.14 2.50 -12.87
CA ALA A 61 9.77 2.37 -11.47
C ALA A 61 10.49 1.24 -10.72
N ASP A 62 10.97 0.26 -11.47
CA ASP A 62 11.50 -1.01 -10.98
C ASP A 62 13.03 -1.08 -11.09
N CYS A 63 13.63 -0.41 -12.08
CA CYS A 63 15.10 -0.41 -12.22
C CYS A 63 15.74 0.95 -12.50
N THR A 64 14.96 2.03 -12.48
CA THR A 64 15.38 3.40 -12.85
C THR A 64 16.06 3.51 -14.23
N GLY A 65 15.98 2.46 -15.04
CA GLY A 65 16.39 2.44 -16.43
C GLY A 65 15.58 3.41 -17.28
N ALA A 66 16.12 3.80 -18.44
CA ALA A 66 15.41 4.68 -19.36
C ALA A 66 14.14 3.99 -19.90
N LEU A 67 13.02 4.72 -19.91
CA LEU A 67 11.80 4.30 -20.58
C LEU A 67 11.86 4.73 -22.05
N ILE A 68 11.52 3.82 -22.94
CA ILE A 68 11.42 4.08 -24.39
C ILE A 68 10.00 3.79 -24.87
N ASP A 69 9.62 4.32 -26.03
CA ASP A 69 8.30 4.05 -26.63
C ASP A 69 8.05 2.54 -26.73
N GLY A 70 6.95 2.08 -26.11
CA GLY A 70 6.57 0.67 -26.08
C GLY A 70 6.29 0.09 -27.46
N ARG A 71 5.95 0.90 -28.46
CA ARG A 71 5.81 0.44 -29.85
C ARG A 71 7.15 0.07 -30.48
N GLN A 72 8.25 0.57 -29.93
CA GLN A 72 9.60 0.22 -30.35
C GLN A 72 10.09 -1.09 -29.70
N ASP A 73 9.26 -1.80 -28.91
CA ASP A 73 9.58 -3.05 -28.22
C ASP A 73 10.12 -4.16 -29.16
N GLY A 74 9.75 -4.14 -30.44
CA GLY A 74 10.34 -5.03 -31.45
C GLY A 74 11.88 -4.90 -31.58
N SER A 75 12.44 -3.71 -31.35
CA SER A 75 13.90 -3.45 -31.38
C SER A 75 14.66 -4.03 -30.18
N LEU A 76 13.93 -4.40 -29.14
CA LEU A 76 14.43 -4.78 -27.84
C LEU A 76 14.41 -6.31 -27.64
N ARG A 77 13.72 -7.06 -28.51
CA ARG A 77 13.66 -8.54 -28.46
C ARG A 77 15.06 -9.15 -28.53
N GLY A 78 15.38 -10.02 -27.57
CA GLY A 78 16.67 -10.73 -27.51
C GLY A 78 17.82 -9.97 -26.85
N VAL A 79 17.62 -8.71 -26.44
CA VAL A 79 18.59 -8.00 -25.61
C VAL A 79 18.41 -8.47 -24.16
N PRO A 80 19.44 -9.10 -23.54
CA PRO A 80 19.34 -9.62 -22.18
C PRO A 80 19.17 -8.49 -21.16
N ARG A 81 18.53 -8.80 -20.03
CA ARG A 81 18.41 -7.85 -18.91
C ARG A 81 19.79 -7.58 -18.33
N PRO A 82 20.08 -6.37 -17.84
CA PRO A 82 21.34 -6.13 -17.13
C PRO A 82 21.46 -7.04 -15.91
N ALA A 83 22.65 -7.59 -15.64
CA ALA A 83 22.87 -8.51 -14.52
C ALA A 83 22.41 -7.95 -13.16
N ALA A 84 22.56 -6.64 -12.92
CA ALA A 84 22.05 -5.99 -11.71
C ALA A 84 20.52 -6.15 -11.57
N VAL A 85 19.78 -6.04 -12.67
CA VAL A 85 18.32 -6.21 -12.71
C VAL A 85 17.94 -7.67 -12.49
N GLU A 86 18.70 -8.61 -13.06
CA GLU A 86 18.48 -10.05 -12.84
C GLU A 86 18.70 -10.44 -11.38
N HIS A 87 19.80 -9.98 -10.77
CA HIS A 87 20.07 -10.18 -9.35
C HIS A 87 18.99 -9.54 -8.47
N CYS A 88 18.52 -8.33 -8.82
CA CYS A 88 17.44 -7.67 -8.09
C CYS A 88 16.12 -8.45 -8.17
N ALA A 89 15.75 -8.91 -9.37
CA ALA A 89 14.54 -9.70 -9.59
C ALA A 89 14.60 -11.02 -8.81
N ARG A 90 15.73 -11.72 -8.86
CA ARG A 90 15.94 -12.95 -8.09
C ARG A 90 15.90 -12.70 -6.58
N GLY A 91 16.47 -11.59 -6.12
CA GLY A 91 16.42 -11.18 -4.73
C GLY A 91 14.98 -10.96 -4.23
N LYS A 92 14.15 -10.30 -5.05
CA LYS A 92 12.70 -10.14 -4.78
C LYS A 92 12.00 -11.50 -4.67
N GLU A 93 12.16 -12.36 -5.67
CA GLU A 93 11.54 -13.69 -5.72
C GLU A 93 11.93 -14.54 -4.49
N LEU A 94 13.21 -14.57 -4.14
CA LEU A 94 13.69 -15.28 -2.94
C LEU A 94 13.11 -14.70 -1.64
N GLY A 95 12.94 -13.39 -1.57
CA GLY A 95 12.30 -12.73 -0.43
C GLY A 95 10.83 -13.15 -0.29
N GLU A 96 10.09 -13.21 -1.41
CA GLU A 96 8.71 -13.70 -1.45
C GLU A 96 8.60 -15.19 -1.10
N GLU A 97 9.62 -16.00 -1.42
CA GLU A 97 9.74 -17.41 -1.01
C GLU A 97 10.14 -17.59 0.47
N GLY A 98 10.45 -16.52 1.20
CA GLY A 98 10.92 -16.57 2.59
C GLY A 98 12.40 -16.97 2.74
N ARG A 99 13.16 -17.01 1.66
CA ARG A 99 14.60 -17.35 1.64
C ARG A 99 15.44 -16.09 1.83
N PHE A 100 15.30 -15.47 3.00
CA PHE A 100 15.75 -14.11 3.26
C PHE A 100 17.25 -13.90 3.11
N GLU A 101 18.09 -14.81 3.58
CA GLU A 101 19.55 -14.69 3.49
C GLU A 101 20.03 -14.77 2.04
N GLU A 102 19.42 -15.64 1.23
CA GLU A 102 19.70 -15.74 -0.20
C GLU A 102 19.20 -14.50 -0.95
N ALA A 103 18.03 -13.99 -0.57
CA ALA A 103 17.49 -12.74 -1.10
C ALA A 103 18.46 -11.57 -0.87
N LEU A 104 18.94 -11.40 0.38
CA LEU A 104 19.92 -10.36 0.71
C LEU A 104 21.21 -10.52 -0.10
N ALA A 105 21.70 -11.75 -0.30
CA ALA A 105 22.90 -12.00 -1.09
C ALA A 105 22.73 -11.60 -2.56
N GLU A 106 21.58 -11.87 -3.18
CA GLU A 106 21.31 -11.45 -4.56
C GLU A 106 21.12 -9.93 -4.66
N LEU A 107 20.42 -9.31 -3.69
CA LEU A 107 20.26 -7.85 -3.65
C LEU A 107 21.60 -7.13 -3.44
N ASP A 108 22.50 -7.69 -2.63
CA ASP A 108 23.87 -7.17 -2.48
C ASP A 108 24.68 -7.28 -3.77
N ARG A 109 24.52 -8.36 -4.55
CA ARG A 109 25.13 -8.45 -5.89
C ARG A 109 24.56 -7.40 -6.84
N ALA A 110 23.25 -7.18 -6.81
CA ALA A 110 22.61 -6.14 -7.61
C ALA A 110 23.17 -4.75 -7.28
N LEU A 111 23.31 -4.45 -5.99
CA LEU A 111 23.87 -3.19 -5.48
C LEU A 111 25.37 -3.06 -5.73
N GLY A 112 26.12 -4.16 -5.72
CA GLY A 112 27.53 -4.19 -6.10
C GLY A 112 27.75 -3.84 -7.58
N LEU A 113 26.83 -4.24 -8.46
CA LEU A 113 26.84 -3.90 -9.88
C LEU A 113 26.27 -2.50 -10.16
N ARG A 114 25.29 -2.07 -9.35
CA ARG A 114 24.63 -0.77 -9.47
C ARG A 114 24.37 -0.19 -8.06
N PRO A 115 25.31 0.61 -7.51
CA PRO A 115 25.15 1.17 -6.16
C PRO A 115 23.93 2.09 -6.00
N LEU A 116 23.56 2.80 -7.07
CA LEU A 116 22.36 3.65 -7.14
C LEU A 116 21.21 2.87 -7.77
N TYR A 117 20.68 1.91 -7.00
CA TYR A 117 19.56 1.06 -7.40
C TYR A 117 18.46 1.05 -6.32
N PRO A 118 17.49 1.97 -6.39
CA PRO A 118 16.43 2.12 -5.39
C PRO A 118 15.60 0.87 -5.17
N ALA A 119 15.23 0.14 -6.23
CA ALA A 119 14.41 -1.06 -6.05
C ALA A 119 15.18 -2.19 -5.34
N ALA A 120 16.47 -2.36 -5.60
CA ALA A 120 17.28 -3.33 -4.87
C ALA A 120 17.40 -2.95 -3.38
N GLN A 121 17.57 -1.66 -3.06
CA GLN A 121 17.52 -1.18 -1.67
C GLN A 121 16.15 -1.39 -1.03
N PHE A 122 15.07 -1.12 -1.76
CA PHE A 122 13.70 -1.31 -1.31
C PHE A 122 13.39 -2.77 -0.99
N PHE A 123 13.69 -3.71 -1.90
CA PHE A 123 13.50 -5.13 -1.63
C PHE A 123 14.36 -5.60 -0.46
N LYS A 124 15.54 -5.01 -0.27
CA LYS A 124 16.39 -5.29 0.89
C LYS A 124 15.72 -4.85 2.19
N ALA A 125 15.08 -3.67 2.19
CA ALA A 125 14.28 -3.20 3.31
C ALA A 125 13.10 -4.13 3.62
N LEU A 126 12.37 -4.59 2.60
CA LEU A 126 11.27 -5.54 2.79
C LEU A 126 11.76 -6.85 3.44
N VAL A 127 12.91 -7.37 3.01
CA VAL A 127 13.53 -8.53 3.65
C VAL A 127 13.93 -8.23 5.10
N PHE A 128 14.45 -7.04 5.41
CA PHE A 128 14.77 -6.65 6.79
C PHE A 128 13.53 -6.51 7.69
N ILE A 129 12.39 -6.10 7.14
CA ILE A 129 11.11 -6.08 7.87
C ILE A 129 10.75 -7.51 8.30
N HIS A 130 10.84 -8.49 7.39
CA HIS A 130 10.55 -9.90 7.71
C HIS A 130 11.55 -10.52 8.70
N LEU A 131 12.79 -10.05 8.72
CA LEU A 131 13.82 -10.47 9.67
C LEU A 131 13.77 -9.71 11.00
N GLU A 132 12.80 -8.81 11.19
CA GLU A 132 12.68 -7.96 12.39
C GLU A 132 13.97 -7.17 12.69
N ARG A 133 14.57 -6.59 11.64
CA ARG A 133 15.79 -5.78 11.69
C ARG A 133 15.46 -4.30 11.51
N PRO A 134 15.01 -3.59 12.57
CA PRO A 134 14.41 -2.25 12.44
C PRO A 134 15.42 -1.19 12.00
N ALA A 135 16.67 -1.26 12.47
CA ALA A 135 17.69 -0.27 12.12
C ALA A 135 18.05 -0.35 10.62
N GLU A 136 18.31 -1.56 10.12
CA GLU A 136 18.64 -1.78 8.72
C GLU A 136 17.45 -1.50 7.79
N THR A 137 16.23 -1.77 8.25
CA THR A 137 15.00 -1.37 7.55
C THR A 137 14.93 0.14 7.36
N LEU A 138 15.13 0.90 8.44
CA LEU A 138 15.05 2.36 8.41
C LEU A 138 16.13 2.95 7.48
N ASP A 139 17.36 2.45 7.56
CA ASP A 139 18.47 2.88 6.69
C ASP A 139 18.17 2.61 5.22
N ALA A 140 17.72 1.39 4.88
CA ALA A 140 17.43 0.99 3.51
C ALA A 140 16.23 1.76 2.91
N LEU A 141 15.18 2.01 3.70
CA LEU A 141 14.02 2.81 3.24
C LEU A 141 14.39 4.28 3.08
N THR A 142 15.15 4.85 4.02
CA THR A 142 15.65 6.23 3.92
C THR A 142 16.48 6.42 2.66
N GLU A 143 17.38 5.48 2.37
CA GLU A 143 18.17 5.51 1.14
C GLU A 143 17.32 5.35 -0.11
N THR A 144 16.30 4.48 -0.07
CA THR A 144 15.36 4.28 -1.17
C THR A 144 14.63 5.57 -1.52
N VAL A 145 14.01 6.24 -0.53
CA VAL A 145 13.25 7.48 -0.77
C VAL A 145 14.16 8.65 -1.13
N ARG A 146 15.42 8.65 -0.67
CA ARG A 146 16.41 9.65 -1.06
C ARG A 146 16.79 9.52 -2.54
N GLN A 147 16.97 8.29 -3.03
CA GLN A 147 17.31 8.05 -4.44
C GLN A 147 16.07 8.14 -5.36
N ASP A 148 14.90 7.79 -4.84
CA ASP A 148 13.64 7.80 -5.57
C ASP A 148 12.51 8.43 -4.75
N PRO A 149 12.45 9.78 -4.68
CA PRO A 149 11.48 10.50 -3.86
C PRO A 149 10.02 10.30 -4.28
N ARG A 150 9.77 9.67 -5.43
CA ARG A 150 8.43 9.39 -5.94
C ARG A 150 7.97 7.96 -5.68
N HIS A 151 8.67 7.23 -4.82
CA HIS A 151 8.34 5.85 -4.48
C HIS A 151 7.34 5.79 -3.31
N ALA A 152 6.05 5.89 -3.61
CA ALA A 152 4.99 5.95 -2.59
C ALA A 152 5.06 4.79 -1.57
N GLU A 153 5.32 3.56 -2.02
CA GLU A 153 5.38 2.39 -1.13
C GLU A 153 6.60 2.40 -0.22
N ALA A 154 7.71 3.04 -0.63
CA ALA A 154 8.89 3.16 0.21
C ALA A 154 8.64 4.21 1.29
N TRP A 155 7.96 5.30 0.95
CA TRP A 155 7.47 6.28 1.92
C TRP A 155 6.47 5.69 2.91
N PHE A 156 5.53 4.86 2.44
CA PHE A 156 4.59 4.15 3.31
C PHE A 156 5.31 3.21 4.29
N ASN A 157 6.20 2.35 3.79
CA ASN A 157 6.98 1.45 4.65
C ASN A 157 7.92 2.22 5.59
N LEU A 158 8.45 3.37 5.17
CA LEU A 158 9.23 4.25 6.02
C LEU A 158 8.37 4.81 7.15
N GLY A 159 7.13 5.23 6.86
CA GLY A 159 6.15 5.64 7.86
C GLY A 159 5.84 4.53 8.86
N ASN A 160 5.63 3.29 8.40
CA ASN A 160 5.42 2.13 9.28
C ASN A 160 6.63 1.91 10.20
N SER A 161 7.84 1.94 9.64
CA SER A 161 9.07 1.76 10.39
C SER A 161 9.27 2.87 11.45
N LEU A 162 9.08 4.13 11.07
CA LEU A 162 9.18 5.29 11.97
C LEU A 162 8.14 5.23 13.10
N SER A 163 6.89 4.87 12.77
CA SER A 163 5.82 4.70 13.73
C SER A 163 6.16 3.64 14.76
N SER A 164 6.63 2.47 14.33
CA SER A 164 7.03 1.37 15.23
C SER A 164 8.28 1.69 16.08
N ASN A 165 9.17 2.57 15.58
CA ASN A 165 10.34 3.03 16.33
C ASN A 165 10.03 4.22 17.27
N GLY A 166 8.77 4.62 17.42
CA GLY A 166 8.38 5.68 18.35
C GLY A 166 8.69 7.10 17.84
N VAL A 167 8.75 7.28 16.52
CA VAL A 167 9.05 8.55 15.84
C VAL A 167 7.81 9.00 15.04
N PRO A 168 6.71 9.38 15.71
CA PRO A 168 5.39 9.50 15.08
C PRO A 168 5.19 10.76 14.23
N ASP A 169 5.94 11.84 14.46
CA ASP A 169 5.82 13.05 13.64
C ASP A 169 6.40 12.80 12.23
N GLU A 170 7.59 12.21 12.15
CA GLU A 170 8.23 11.83 10.91
C GLU A 170 7.48 10.71 10.19
N ALA A 171 6.80 9.82 10.93
CA ALA A 171 5.90 8.83 10.35
C ALA A 171 4.71 9.50 9.62
N VAL A 172 4.10 10.53 10.22
CA VAL A 172 3.04 11.31 9.57
C VAL A 172 3.57 11.98 8.30
N ASP A 173 4.77 12.54 8.32
CA ASP A 173 5.38 13.16 7.14
C ASP A 173 5.62 12.14 6.01
N ALA A 174 6.10 10.95 6.36
CA ALA A 174 6.32 9.86 5.41
C ALA A 174 5.00 9.37 4.79
N TYR A 175 3.95 9.13 5.59
CA TYR A 175 2.63 8.77 5.05
C TYR A 175 2.05 9.89 4.20
N THR A 176 2.21 11.16 4.61
CA THR A 176 1.74 12.32 3.83
C THR A 176 2.39 12.35 2.46
N THR A 177 3.69 12.13 2.39
CA THR A 177 4.42 12.06 1.12
C THR A 177 3.92 10.90 0.24
N ALA A 178 3.66 9.73 0.83
CA ALA A 178 3.07 8.59 0.11
C ALA A 178 1.70 8.94 -0.51
N ILE A 179 0.85 9.63 0.25
CA ILE A 179 -0.50 10.08 -0.17
C ILE A 179 -0.40 11.18 -1.23
N GLU A 180 0.55 12.11 -1.13
CA GLU A 180 0.76 13.13 -2.16
C GLU A 180 1.20 12.52 -3.51
N ILE A 181 2.03 11.47 -3.46
CA ILE A 181 2.46 10.74 -4.66
C ILE A 181 1.32 9.90 -5.22
N SER A 182 0.56 9.23 -4.35
CA SER A 182 -0.57 8.37 -4.69
C SER A 182 -1.77 8.69 -3.79
N PRO A 183 -2.65 9.62 -4.19
CA PRO A 183 -3.80 10.05 -3.38
C PRO A 183 -4.81 8.93 -3.07
N ARG A 184 -4.70 7.80 -3.78
CA ARG A 184 -5.56 6.62 -3.64
C ARG A 184 -4.87 5.50 -2.85
N TYR A 185 -3.72 5.76 -2.23
CA TYR A 185 -2.99 4.78 -1.44
C TYR A 185 -3.74 4.52 -0.14
N TYR A 186 -4.49 3.42 -0.14
CA TYR A 186 -5.41 3.08 0.92
C TYR A 186 -4.72 2.86 2.27
N ASP A 187 -3.71 1.98 2.33
CA ASP A 187 -3.03 1.66 3.58
C ASP A 187 -2.32 2.86 4.22
N ALA A 188 -1.80 3.79 3.41
CA ALA A 188 -1.18 5.01 3.92
C ALA A 188 -2.20 5.94 4.60
N LEU A 189 -3.42 6.07 4.03
CA LEU A 189 -4.51 6.81 4.66
C LEU A 189 -4.95 6.15 5.97
N VAL A 190 -5.12 4.82 5.97
CA VAL A 190 -5.54 4.09 7.18
C VAL A 190 -4.50 4.23 8.29
N ASN A 191 -3.22 4.01 8.00
CA ASN A 191 -2.17 4.07 9.02
C ASN A 191 -1.94 5.49 9.54
N ARG A 192 -2.00 6.52 8.67
CA ARG A 192 -1.94 7.91 9.12
C ARG A 192 -3.16 8.30 9.95
N GLY A 193 -4.36 7.85 9.56
CA GLY A 193 -5.60 8.06 10.30
C GLY A 193 -5.57 7.43 11.70
N ILE A 194 -5.14 6.17 11.82
CA ILE A 194 -4.94 5.48 13.11
C ILE A 194 -3.90 6.22 13.96
N LEU A 195 -2.79 6.66 13.36
CA LEU A 195 -1.77 7.42 14.08
C LEU A 195 -2.29 8.78 14.56
N HIS A 196 -3.15 9.45 13.79
CA HIS A 196 -3.84 10.66 14.22
C HIS A 196 -4.80 10.40 15.38
N MET A 197 -5.56 9.31 15.34
CA MET A 197 -6.46 8.90 16.43
C MET A 197 -5.68 8.66 17.73
N ARG A 198 -4.60 7.86 17.69
CA ARG A 198 -3.72 7.61 18.85
C ARG A 198 -3.08 8.87 19.45
N ARG A 199 -3.08 9.97 18.70
CA ARG A 199 -2.54 11.28 19.09
C ARG A 199 -3.63 12.32 19.36
N ASP A 200 -4.88 11.89 19.53
CA ASP A 200 -6.04 12.73 19.83
C ASP A 200 -6.27 13.83 18.76
N ARG A 201 -5.88 13.55 17.50
CA ARG A 201 -6.12 14.43 16.35
C ARG A 201 -7.36 13.96 15.59
N LEU A 202 -8.50 13.88 16.28
CA LEU A 202 -9.73 13.29 15.79
C LEU A 202 -10.20 13.83 14.42
N PRO A 203 -10.17 15.15 14.15
CA PRO A 203 -10.59 15.65 12.84
C PRO A 203 -9.75 15.13 11.67
N ALA A 204 -8.42 15.00 11.87
CA ALA A 204 -7.52 14.48 10.84
C ALA A 204 -7.69 12.96 10.68
N ALA A 205 -7.90 12.23 11.78
CA ALA A 205 -8.20 10.80 11.74
C ALA A 205 -9.49 10.52 10.95
N LEU A 206 -10.57 11.26 11.24
CA LEU A 206 -11.86 11.12 10.56
C LEU A 206 -11.77 11.44 9.06
N ASP A 207 -10.96 12.43 8.67
CA ASP A 207 -10.76 12.79 7.25
C ASP A 207 -10.02 11.70 6.48
N ASP A 208 -8.91 11.20 7.03
CA ASP A 208 -8.11 10.14 6.41
C ASP A 208 -8.89 8.83 6.30
N LEU A 209 -9.46 8.36 7.41
CA LEU A 209 -10.23 7.11 7.45
C LEU A 209 -11.51 7.22 6.59
N GLY A 210 -12.16 8.39 6.61
CA GLY A 210 -13.29 8.70 5.75
C GLY A 210 -12.95 8.63 4.26
N THR A 211 -11.80 9.18 3.87
CA THR A 211 -11.31 9.12 2.49
C THR A 211 -10.96 7.69 2.09
N ALA A 212 -10.27 6.95 2.94
CA ALA A 212 -9.91 5.56 2.71
C ALA A 212 -11.16 4.70 2.44
N ILE A 213 -12.19 4.80 3.29
CA ILE A 213 -13.46 4.06 3.16
C ILE A 213 -14.16 4.42 1.85
N ARG A 214 -14.30 5.71 1.52
CA ARG A 214 -14.92 6.14 0.24
C ARG A 214 -14.21 5.57 -0.98
N LEU A 215 -12.88 5.52 -0.95
CA LEU A 215 -12.10 4.95 -2.05
C LEU A 215 -12.37 3.46 -2.24
N VAL A 216 -12.47 2.71 -1.14
CA VAL A 216 -12.78 1.27 -1.19
C VAL A 216 -14.21 1.01 -1.66
N GLU A 217 -15.19 1.76 -1.15
CA GLU A 217 -16.60 1.64 -1.54
C GLU A 217 -16.82 1.96 -3.02
N ALA A 218 -16.00 2.87 -3.58
CA ALA A 218 -16.03 3.24 -5.00
C ALA A 218 -15.21 2.30 -5.91
N ASP A 219 -14.61 1.22 -5.39
CA ASP A 219 -13.63 0.37 -6.10
C ASP A 219 -12.47 1.18 -6.70
N GLN A 220 -12.06 2.21 -5.97
CA GLN A 220 -10.99 3.15 -6.35
C GLN A 220 -9.77 3.04 -5.44
N ALA A 221 -9.78 2.24 -4.38
CA ALA A 221 -8.61 2.06 -3.55
C ALA A 221 -7.45 1.41 -4.34
N VAL A 222 -6.23 1.83 -4.05
CA VAL A 222 -5.04 1.12 -4.50
C VAL A 222 -4.40 0.39 -3.33
N SER A 223 -4.07 -0.88 -3.58
CA SER A 223 -3.61 -1.84 -2.57
C SER A 223 -4.57 -1.96 -1.38
N PRO A 224 -5.89 -2.16 -1.59
CA PRO A 224 -6.78 -2.41 -0.46
C PRO A 224 -6.49 -3.80 0.12
N ASN A 225 -5.95 -3.86 1.33
CA ASN A 225 -5.98 -5.08 2.11
C ASN A 225 -7.39 -5.26 2.70
N GLU A 226 -8.00 -6.44 2.54
CA GLU A 226 -9.33 -6.75 3.11
C GLU A 226 -9.33 -6.54 4.63
N ILE A 227 -8.24 -6.89 5.31
CA ILE A 227 -8.08 -6.69 6.75
C ILE A 227 -7.98 -5.19 7.08
N ALA A 228 -7.32 -4.40 6.21
CA ALA A 228 -7.23 -2.96 6.42
C ALA A 228 -8.59 -2.25 6.28
N ARG A 229 -9.54 -2.82 5.51
CA ARG A 229 -10.95 -2.37 5.47
C ARG A 229 -11.61 -2.41 6.83
N HIS A 230 -11.50 -3.56 7.50
CA HIS A 230 -11.98 -3.74 8.86
C HIS A 230 -11.35 -2.71 9.81
N TYR A 231 -10.02 -2.56 9.79
CA TYR A 231 -9.35 -1.60 10.66
C TYR A 231 -9.74 -0.15 10.39
N ALA A 232 -9.99 0.22 9.13
CA ALA A 232 -10.43 1.57 8.80
C ALA A 232 -11.80 1.90 9.40
N TYR A 233 -12.77 0.98 9.28
CA TYR A 233 -14.08 1.13 9.90
C TYR A 233 -13.99 1.13 11.43
N ALA A 234 -13.25 0.18 12.02
CA ALA A 234 -13.10 0.11 13.48
C ALA A 234 -12.46 1.38 14.05
N ALA A 235 -11.36 1.85 13.46
CA ALA A 235 -10.69 3.07 13.90
C ALA A 235 -11.56 4.32 13.70
N ARG A 236 -12.34 4.40 12.61
CA ARG A 236 -13.24 5.54 12.40
C ARG A 236 -14.39 5.50 13.40
N GLY A 237 -14.91 4.31 13.71
CA GLY A 237 -15.90 4.10 14.77
C GLY A 237 -15.44 4.64 16.12
N VAL A 238 -14.23 4.28 16.55
CA VAL A 238 -13.63 4.81 17.80
C VAL A 238 -13.50 6.33 17.75
N ALA A 239 -12.92 6.89 16.66
CA ALA A 239 -12.77 8.34 16.53
C ALA A 239 -14.13 9.09 16.49
N LEU A 240 -15.19 8.45 15.99
CA LEU A 240 -16.56 8.98 16.00
C LEU A 240 -17.16 8.97 17.41
N MET A 241 -16.96 7.90 18.19
CA MET A 241 -17.39 7.84 19.60
C MET A 241 -16.73 8.96 20.42
N GLU A 242 -15.41 9.11 20.29
CA GLU A 242 -14.66 10.17 20.99
C GLU A 242 -15.10 11.58 20.56
N SER A 243 -15.68 11.70 19.36
CA SER A 243 -16.29 12.94 18.85
C SER A 243 -17.77 13.12 19.20
N GLY A 244 -18.37 12.20 19.97
CA GLY A 244 -19.80 12.20 20.35
C GLY A 244 -20.78 11.88 19.21
N ARG A 245 -20.30 11.17 18.18
CA ARG A 245 -21.08 10.77 16.98
C ARG A 245 -21.42 9.29 17.03
N ASP A 246 -22.01 8.84 18.15
CA ASP A 246 -22.17 7.42 18.48
C ASP A 246 -23.04 6.62 17.49
N GLU A 247 -24.06 7.21 16.87
CA GLU A 247 -24.87 6.52 15.84
C GLU A 247 -24.04 6.21 14.57
N GLU A 248 -23.18 7.14 14.15
CA GLU A 248 -22.29 6.91 13.01
C GLU A 248 -21.19 5.91 13.38
N ALA A 249 -20.70 5.97 14.62
CA ALA A 249 -19.74 5.01 15.12
C ALA A 249 -20.32 3.59 15.12
N LEU A 250 -21.55 3.41 15.59
CA LEU A 250 -22.22 2.11 15.59
C LEU A 250 -22.32 1.53 14.17
N SER A 251 -22.68 2.36 13.19
CA SER A 251 -22.70 1.94 11.79
C SER A 251 -21.32 1.50 11.28
N ASP A 252 -20.25 2.17 11.68
CA ASP A 252 -18.89 1.80 11.29
C ASP A 252 -18.44 0.51 11.97
N LEU A 253 -18.75 0.33 13.24
CA LEU A 253 -18.43 -0.89 13.98
C LEU A 253 -19.18 -2.10 13.42
N ASP A 254 -20.43 -1.93 12.99
CA ASP A 254 -21.18 -2.96 12.26
C ASP A 254 -20.53 -3.31 10.92
N ASN A 255 -20.04 -2.31 10.17
CA ASN A 255 -19.28 -2.54 8.94
C ASN A 255 -17.94 -3.25 9.22
N ALA A 256 -17.24 -2.89 10.30
CA ALA A 256 -16.00 -3.56 10.70
C ALA A 256 -16.23 -5.05 10.99
N ILE A 257 -17.26 -5.37 11.78
CA ILE A 257 -17.69 -6.76 12.06
C ILE A 257 -18.04 -7.50 10.76
N SER A 258 -18.74 -6.84 9.84
CA SER A 258 -19.21 -7.48 8.60
C SER A 258 -18.12 -7.69 7.54
N THR A 259 -16.99 -6.98 7.64
CA THR A 259 -15.96 -6.95 6.58
C THR A 259 -14.62 -7.57 6.98
N GLY A 260 -14.43 -7.93 8.25
CA GLY A 260 -13.16 -8.45 8.76
C GLY A 260 -13.30 -9.73 9.58
N PRO A 261 -12.17 -10.24 10.10
CA PRO A 261 -12.20 -11.32 11.07
C PRO A 261 -12.89 -10.85 12.36
N ASP A 262 -13.46 -11.80 13.10
CA ASP A 262 -13.99 -11.55 14.44
C ASP A 262 -12.88 -11.00 15.33
N ASN A 263 -13.11 -9.83 15.92
CA ASN A 263 -12.15 -9.13 16.76
C ASN A 263 -12.87 -8.65 18.03
N PRO A 264 -12.47 -9.11 19.23
CA PRO A 264 -13.07 -8.72 20.50
C PRO A 264 -13.19 -7.19 20.65
N ASP A 265 -12.14 -6.44 20.29
CA ASP A 265 -12.09 -4.98 20.48
C ASP A 265 -13.23 -4.26 19.74
N VAL A 266 -13.67 -4.78 18.60
CA VAL A 266 -14.75 -4.15 17.83
C VAL A 266 -16.10 -4.36 18.52
N TYR A 267 -16.32 -5.51 19.18
CA TYR A 267 -17.52 -5.76 19.98
C TYR A 267 -17.52 -4.93 21.26
N LEU A 268 -16.36 -4.73 21.89
CA LEU A 268 -16.21 -3.84 23.04
C LEU A 268 -16.58 -2.41 22.67
N ASN A 269 -15.98 -1.85 21.61
CA ASN A 269 -16.30 -0.51 21.11
C ASN A 269 -17.78 -0.38 20.73
N LYS A 270 -18.38 -1.43 20.15
CA LYS A 270 -19.81 -1.45 19.82
C LYS A 270 -20.68 -1.40 21.07
N ALA A 271 -20.31 -2.13 22.12
CA ALA A 271 -21.03 -2.11 23.38
C ALA A 271 -20.99 -0.72 24.03
N GLU A 272 -19.82 -0.08 24.04
CA GLU A 272 -19.64 1.30 24.55
C GLU A 272 -20.48 2.32 23.75
N ALA A 273 -20.46 2.25 22.41
CA ALA A 273 -21.30 3.12 21.58
C ALA A 273 -22.79 2.94 21.89
N LEU A 274 -23.25 1.70 22.11
CA LEU A 274 -24.62 1.40 22.49
C LEU A 274 -24.98 1.92 23.89
N GLU A 275 -24.03 1.93 24.84
CA GLU A 275 -24.24 2.55 26.15
C GLU A 275 -24.42 4.07 26.04
N HIS A 276 -23.57 4.75 25.27
CA HIS A 276 -23.70 6.20 25.01
C HIS A 276 -25.07 6.55 24.41
N LEU A 277 -25.61 5.68 23.54
CA LEU A 277 -26.93 5.81 22.94
C LEU A 277 -28.09 5.39 23.86
N GLY A 278 -27.82 4.87 25.05
CA GLY A 278 -28.85 4.42 25.99
C GLY A 278 -29.55 3.12 25.56
N ARG A 279 -28.82 2.21 24.88
CA ARG A 279 -29.29 0.91 24.38
C ARG A 279 -28.65 -0.27 25.14
N PRO A 280 -28.88 -0.40 26.47
CA PRO A 280 -28.13 -1.32 27.34
C PRO A 280 -28.38 -2.81 27.05
N GLU A 281 -29.55 -3.19 26.54
CA GLU A 281 -29.83 -4.59 26.19
C GLU A 281 -28.95 -5.07 25.02
N GLU A 282 -28.78 -4.21 24.02
CA GLU A 282 -27.93 -4.48 22.86
C GLU A 282 -26.45 -4.39 23.23
N ALA A 283 -26.06 -3.44 24.07
CA ALA A 283 -24.71 -3.37 24.64
C ALA A 283 -24.36 -4.67 25.38
N GLY A 284 -25.27 -5.18 26.21
CA GLY A 284 -25.10 -6.45 26.90
C GLY A 284 -24.96 -7.66 25.96
N ALA A 285 -25.55 -7.62 24.76
CA ALA A 285 -25.33 -8.65 23.75
C ALA A 285 -23.94 -8.54 23.11
N ALA A 286 -23.47 -7.32 22.84
CA ALA A 286 -22.12 -7.09 22.32
C ALA A 286 -21.02 -7.47 23.34
N TYR A 287 -21.19 -7.16 24.63
CA TYR A 287 -20.25 -7.59 25.67
C TYR A 287 -20.12 -9.11 25.79
N ARG A 288 -21.23 -9.85 25.65
CA ARG A 288 -21.16 -11.32 25.67
C ARG A 288 -20.33 -11.86 24.50
N LEU A 289 -20.48 -11.29 23.31
CA LEU A 289 -19.67 -11.67 22.15
C LEU A 289 -18.19 -11.31 22.35
N TYR A 290 -17.90 -10.16 22.95
CA TYR A 290 -16.54 -9.80 23.36
C TYR A 290 -15.93 -10.82 24.33
N GLU A 291 -16.64 -11.19 25.39
CA GLU A 291 -16.18 -12.18 26.39
C GLU A 291 -16.01 -13.58 25.78
N ASP A 292 -16.96 -14.01 24.94
CA ASP A 292 -16.93 -15.32 24.28
C ASP A 292 -15.71 -15.44 23.34
N LEU A 293 -15.29 -14.35 22.69
CA LEU A 293 -14.11 -14.34 21.83
C LEU A 293 -12.80 -14.33 22.64
N LEU A 294 -12.73 -13.55 23.73
CA LEU A 294 -11.56 -13.58 24.62
C LEU A 294 -11.34 -14.95 25.26
N GLY A 295 -12.41 -15.60 25.70
CA GLY A 295 -12.33 -16.95 26.26
C GLY A 295 -11.82 -17.99 25.25
N GLN A 296 -12.09 -17.79 23.96
CA GLN A 296 -11.52 -18.64 22.91
C GLN A 296 -10.02 -18.39 22.75
N GLU A 297 -9.56 -17.13 22.71
CA GLU A 297 -8.12 -16.83 22.55
C GLU A 297 -7.24 -17.40 23.69
N GLU A 298 -7.78 -17.50 24.91
CA GLU A 298 -7.08 -18.10 26.06
C GLU A 298 -7.00 -19.64 26.00
N GLU A 299 -7.93 -20.33 25.32
CA GLU A 299 -7.93 -21.79 25.20
C GLU A 299 -6.95 -22.33 24.13
N TRP A 300 -6.49 -21.48 23.21
CA TRP A 300 -5.59 -21.85 22.10
C TRP A 300 -4.13 -21.40 22.27
N ASN A 301 -3.79 -20.70 23.37
CA ASN A 301 -2.43 -20.28 23.74
C ASN A 301 -1.81 -21.17 24.83
#